data_AF-A0A127CEP7-F1
#
_entry.id   AF-A0A127CEP7-F1
#
_cell.length_a   1.000
_cell.length_b   1.000
_cell.length_c   1.000
_cell.angle_alpha   90.00
_cell.angle_beta   90.00
_cell.angle_gamma   90.00
#
_symmetry.space_group_name_H-M   'P 1'
#
loop_
_entity.id
_entity.type
_entity.pdbx_description
1 polymer ?
#
loop_
_entity_poly.entity_id
_entity_poly.type
_entity_poly.pdbx_seq_one_letter_code
_entity_poly.pdbx_strand_id
1 'polypeptide(L)'
;MSKLQERLCEVVKHSLSSKTALPLPEGGQLLWQWFCDLHGSRSWRANGPNPISYGEIAIYRQVSGWPMEECHVVALRAMDDVWLTAYYEQQKKPKRGELALPALSDRSMTTALFDAMFEVE
;
A
#
# COMPACT_ATOMS: atom_id res chain seq x y z
N MET A 1 -12.10 14.31 -0.73
CA MET A 1 -10.93 14.25 -1.63
C MET A 1 -11.29 14.94 -2.93
N SER A 2 -10.33 15.52 -3.65
CA SER A 2 -10.61 16.06 -4.98
C SER A 2 -10.70 14.92 -6.00
N LYS A 3 -11.46 15.11 -7.09
CA LYS A 3 -11.57 14.09 -8.16
C LYS A 3 -10.21 13.72 -8.76
N LEU A 4 -9.29 14.69 -8.85
CA LEU A 4 -7.92 14.46 -9.32
C LEU A 4 -7.14 13.51 -8.40
N GLN A 5 -7.23 13.76 -7.09
CA GLN A 5 -6.58 12.93 -6.07
C GLN A 5 -7.09 11.48 -6.13
N GLU A 6 -8.41 11.28 -6.28
CA GLU A 6 -9.00 9.95 -6.43
C GLU A 6 -8.44 9.20 -7.65
N ARG A 7 -8.38 9.87 -8.81
CA ARG A 7 -7.79 9.29 -10.03
C ARG A 7 -6.31 8.95 -9.88
N LEU A 8 -5.54 9.81 -9.21
CA LEU A 8 -4.12 9.52 -8.94
C LEU A 8 -3.97 8.30 -8.03
N CYS A 9 -4.80 8.16 -6.99
CA CYS A 9 -4.82 6.98 -6.14
C CYS A 9 -5.20 5.70 -6.92
N GLU A 10 -6.12 5.78 -7.89
CA GLU A 10 -6.44 4.66 -8.79
C GLU A 10 -5.22 4.26 -9.64
N VAL A 11 -4.50 5.24 -10.19
CA VAL A 11 -3.26 5.00 -10.95
C VAL A 11 -2.20 4.32 -10.08
N VAL A 12 -2.04 4.75 -8.82
CA VAL A 12 -1.13 4.09 -7.85
C VAL A 12 -1.52 2.62 -7.66
N LYS A 13 -2.79 2.31 -7.38
CA LYS A 13 -3.25 0.92 -7.18
C LYS A 13 -3.02 0.06 -8.43
N HIS A 14 -3.30 0.62 -9.59
CA HIS A 14 -3.10 -0.09 -10.86
C HIS A 14 -1.62 -0.37 -11.13
N SER A 15 -0.73 0.57 -10.82
CA SER A 15 0.72 0.41 -11.01
C SER A 15 1.31 -0.76 -10.22
N LEU A 16 0.70 -1.10 -9.08
CA LEU A 16 1.09 -2.24 -8.25
C LEU A 16 0.53 -3.59 -8.72
N SER A 17 -0.58 -3.56 -9.46
CA SER A 17 -1.33 -4.77 -9.82
C SER A 17 -1.12 -5.21 -11.27
N SER A 18 -0.78 -4.26 -12.14
CA SER A 18 -0.65 -4.47 -13.58
C SER A 18 0.74 -4.06 -14.06
N LYS A 19 1.25 -4.77 -15.06
CA LYS A 19 2.47 -4.38 -15.78
C LYS A 19 2.24 -3.19 -16.72
N THR A 20 0.98 -2.87 -17.01
CA THR A 20 0.61 -1.79 -17.94
C THR A 20 0.37 -0.49 -17.16
N ALA A 21 0.97 0.60 -17.61
CA ALA A 21 0.73 1.92 -17.04
C ALA A 21 -0.67 2.43 -17.45
N LEU A 22 -1.47 2.89 -16.48
CA LEU A 22 -2.66 3.68 -16.79
C LEU A 22 -2.26 5.09 -17.24
N PRO A 23 -3.04 5.72 -18.13
CA PRO A 23 -2.83 7.12 -18.45
C PRO A 23 -3.01 7.98 -17.19
N LEU A 24 -2.08 8.90 -16.98
CA LEU A 24 -2.18 9.86 -15.88
C LEU A 24 -3.32 10.86 -16.14
N PRO A 25 -4.07 11.27 -15.10
CA PRO A 25 -5.06 12.33 -15.24
C PRO A 25 -4.38 13.66 -15.60
N GLU A 26 -5.07 14.49 -16.39
CA GLU A 26 -4.61 15.84 -16.73
C GLU A 26 -4.38 16.68 -15.46
N GLY A 27 -3.26 17.40 -15.41
CA GLY A 27 -2.83 18.15 -14.22
C GLY A 27 -2.25 17.29 -13.10
N GLY A 28 -2.27 15.96 -13.23
CA GLY A 28 -1.69 15.03 -12.26
C GLY A 28 -0.22 14.70 -12.49
N GLN A 29 0.39 15.14 -13.61
CA GLN A 29 1.76 14.74 -13.97
C GLN A 29 2.79 15.18 -12.94
N LEU A 30 2.66 16.40 -12.42
CA LEU A 30 3.61 16.95 -11.48
C LEU A 30 3.53 16.27 -10.11
N LEU A 31 2.31 16.01 -9.62
CA LEU A 31 2.09 15.23 -8.39
C LEU A 31 2.62 13.80 -8.51
N TRP A 32 2.42 13.16 -9.66
CA TRP A 32 2.96 11.84 -9.92
C TRP A 32 4.48 11.83 -9.93
N GLN A 33 5.10 12.80 -10.59
CA GLN A 33 6.56 12.95 -10.60
C GLN A 33 7.12 13.12 -9.19
N TRP A 34 6.55 14.05 -8.40
CA TRP A 34 6.95 14.27 -7.01
C TRP A 34 6.78 13.02 -6.16
N PHE A 35 5.67 12.30 -6.35
CA PHE A 35 5.44 11.03 -5.66
C PHE A 35 6.51 10.01 -6.02
N CYS A 36 6.85 9.83 -7.30
CA CYS A 36 7.91 8.90 -7.72
C CYS A 36 9.28 9.27 -7.13
N ASP A 37 9.63 10.56 -7.11
CA ASP A 37 10.91 11.04 -6.55
C ASP A 37 10.99 10.77 -5.04
N LEU A 38 9.92 11.11 -4.30
CA LEU A 38 9.82 10.86 -2.87
C LEU A 38 9.77 9.36 -2.56
N HIS A 39 9.04 8.59 -3.35
CA HIS A 39 8.94 7.14 -3.20
C HIS A 39 10.30 6.46 -3.41
N GLY A 40 11.07 6.90 -4.41
CA GLY A 40 12.40 6.37 -4.69
C GLY A 40 13.43 6.69 -3.61
N SER A 41 13.22 7.74 -2.82
CA SER A 41 14.10 8.15 -1.72
C SER A 41 13.62 7.72 -0.33
N ARG A 42 12.50 6.98 -0.25
CA ARG A 42 11.90 6.60 1.03
C ARG A 42 12.81 5.67 1.84
N SER A 43 12.78 5.84 3.16
CA SER A 43 13.51 4.96 4.07
C SER A 43 12.84 3.57 4.22
N TRP A 44 13.66 2.52 4.38
CA TRP A 44 13.22 1.14 4.59
C TRP A 44 13.75 0.61 5.93
N ARG A 45 12.94 -0.19 6.63
CA ARG A 45 13.31 -0.88 7.87
C ARG A 45 13.05 -2.38 7.74
N ALA A 46 13.46 -3.14 8.76
CA ALA A 46 13.27 -4.59 8.81
C ALA A 46 11.79 -5.03 8.62
N ASN A 47 10.83 -4.18 9.00
CA ASN A 47 9.39 -4.44 8.86
C ASN A 47 8.76 -3.81 7.60
N GLY A 48 9.59 -3.44 6.61
CA GLY A 48 9.13 -2.88 5.33
C GLY A 48 9.35 -1.38 5.17
N PRO A 49 8.70 -0.77 4.16
CA PRO A 49 8.89 0.63 3.79
C PRO A 49 8.26 1.57 4.82
N ASN A 50 8.94 2.67 5.15
CA ASN A 50 8.37 3.71 6.01
C ASN A 50 7.49 4.66 5.18
N PRO A 51 6.38 5.17 5.75
CA PRO A 51 5.56 6.20 5.10
C PRO A 51 6.37 7.45 4.75
N ILE A 52 5.99 8.09 3.63
CA ILE A 52 6.55 9.39 3.24
C ILE A 52 6.10 10.41 4.30
N SER A 53 7.06 10.91 5.05
CA SER A 53 6.86 11.84 6.16
C SER A 53 6.70 13.28 5.67
N TYR A 54 6.05 14.12 6.49
CA TYR A 54 5.98 15.56 6.25
C TYR A 54 7.38 16.21 6.18
N GLY A 55 8.34 15.69 6.96
CA GLY A 55 9.72 16.15 6.93
C GLY A 55 10.38 15.90 5.56
N GLU A 56 10.23 14.70 5.00
CA GLU A 56 10.73 14.38 3.66
C GLU A 56 10.10 15.27 2.59
N ILE A 57 8.78 15.52 2.67
CA ILE A 57 8.09 16.42 1.74
C ILE A 57 8.60 17.86 1.87
N ALA A 58 8.79 18.35 3.10
CA ALA A 58 9.31 19.70 3.34
C ALA A 58 10.75 19.86 2.84
N ILE A 59 11.61 18.86 3.06
CA ILE A 59 12.98 18.85 2.56
C ILE A 59 12.98 18.79 1.03
N TYR A 60 12.17 17.91 0.43
CA TYR A 60 12.06 17.81 -1.02
C TYR A 60 11.59 19.13 -1.62
N ARG A 61 10.57 19.78 -1.05
CA ARG A 61 10.13 21.13 -1.44
C ARG A 61 11.28 22.14 -1.41
N GLN A 62 12.09 22.12 -0.35
CA GLN A 62 13.22 23.05 -0.18
C GLN A 62 14.34 22.79 -1.20
N VAL A 63 14.70 21.53 -1.43
CA VAL A 63 15.81 21.16 -2.33
C VAL A 63 15.43 21.31 -3.80
N SER A 64 14.20 20.94 -4.16
CA SER A 64 13.69 21.04 -5.53
C SER A 64 13.27 22.45 -5.93
N GLY A 65 12.95 23.30 -4.97
CA GLY A 65 12.42 24.65 -5.22
C GLY A 65 10.95 24.68 -5.67
N TRP A 66 10.23 23.55 -5.60
CA TRP A 66 8.82 23.51 -6.02
C TRP A 66 7.90 24.31 -5.06
N PRO A 67 6.93 25.08 -5.58
CA PRO A 67 5.97 25.80 -4.74
C PRO A 67 4.83 24.88 -4.27
N MET A 68 5.16 23.89 -3.44
CA MET A 68 4.16 22.96 -2.91
C MET A 68 3.25 23.62 -1.87
N GLU A 69 1.98 23.76 -2.21
CA GLU A 69 0.89 24.08 -1.27
C GLU A 69 0.41 22.87 -0.46
N GLU A 70 -0.36 23.13 0.60
CA GLU A 70 -0.94 22.11 1.50
C GLU A 70 -1.75 21.05 0.74
N CYS A 71 -2.53 21.45 -0.27
CA CYS A 71 -3.33 20.54 -1.07
C CYS A 71 -2.47 19.47 -1.79
N HIS A 72 -1.25 19.80 -2.20
CA HIS A 72 -0.31 18.86 -2.80
C HIS A 72 0.24 17.88 -1.77
N VAL A 73 0.55 18.36 -0.56
CA VAL A 73 1.04 17.52 0.53
C VAL A 73 -0.02 16.49 0.91
N VAL A 74 -1.29 16.90 1.00
CA VAL A 74 -2.42 16.01 1.28
C VAL A 74 -2.59 14.97 0.16
N ALA A 75 -2.46 15.38 -1.11
CA ALA A 75 -2.53 14.46 -2.24
C ALA A 75 -1.39 13.42 -2.22
N LEU A 76 -0.15 13.85 -1.98
CA LEU A 76 1.02 12.97 -1.89
C LEU A 76 0.89 11.95 -0.75
N ARG A 77 0.42 12.38 0.43
CA ARG A 77 0.17 11.49 1.56
C ARG A 77 -0.92 10.45 1.24
N ALA A 78 -2.00 10.86 0.59
CA ALA A 78 -3.07 9.94 0.20
C ALA A 78 -2.60 8.90 -0.84
N MET A 79 -1.76 9.32 -1.80
CA MET A 79 -1.13 8.41 -2.76
C MET A 79 -0.23 7.39 -2.05
N ASP A 80 0.57 7.83 -1.07
CA ASP A 80 1.44 6.96 -0.28
C ASP A 80 0.65 5.97 0.59
N ASP A 81 -0.40 6.42 1.27
CA ASP A 81 -1.23 5.56 2.12
C ASP A 81 -1.90 4.43 1.30
N VAL A 82 -2.35 4.76 0.08
CA VAL A 82 -2.89 3.79 -0.87
C VAL A 82 -1.83 2.78 -1.32
N TRP A 83 -0.62 3.27 -1.63
CA TRP A 83 0.49 2.40 -2.02
C TRP A 83 0.88 1.46 -0.87
N LEU A 84 1.02 1.97 0.35
CA LEU A 84 1.39 1.18 1.53
C LEU A 84 0.36 0.11 1.84
N THR A 85 -0.93 0.48 1.82
CA THR A 85 -2.02 -0.46 2.04
C THR A 85 -1.95 -1.61 1.05
N ALA A 86 -1.83 -1.30 -0.24
CA ALA A 86 -1.73 -2.31 -1.29
C ALA A 86 -0.44 -3.15 -1.18
N TYR A 87 0.69 -2.54 -0.83
CA TYR A 87 1.97 -3.24 -0.62
C TYR A 87 1.88 -4.26 0.52
N TYR A 88 1.35 -3.88 1.67
CA TYR A 88 1.17 -4.79 2.80
C TYR A 88 0.11 -5.86 2.54
N GLU A 89 -0.96 -5.54 1.81
CA GLU A 89 -1.95 -6.53 1.36
C GLU A 89 -1.33 -7.57 0.42
N GLN A 90 -0.41 -7.17 -0.47
CA GLN A 90 0.32 -8.11 -1.31
C GLN A 90 1.26 -9.02 -0.51
N GLN A 91 1.93 -8.50 0.53
CA GLN A 91 2.78 -9.30 1.39
C GLN A 91 2.02 -10.32 2.25
N LYS A 92 0.81 -9.98 2.70
CA LYS A 92 -0.04 -10.89 3.49
C LYS A 92 -0.54 -12.08 2.67
N LYS A 93 -0.56 -12.00 1.34
CA LYS A 93 -0.95 -13.13 0.49
C LYS A 93 0.14 -14.20 0.57
N PRO A 94 -0.19 -15.47 0.88
CA PRO A 94 0.79 -16.52 0.91
C PRO A 94 1.49 -16.60 -0.45
N LYS A 95 2.82 -16.62 -0.45
CA LYS A 95 3.59 -16.77 -1.69
C LYS A 95 3.17 -18.08 -2.34
N ARG A 96 2.93 -18.06 -3.65
CA ARG A 96 2.58 -19.25 -4.43
C ARG A 96 3.63 -20.33 -4.21
N GLY A 97 3.31 -21.34 -3.39
CA GLY A 97 4.21 -22.45 -3.02
C GLY A 97 4.51 -22.60 -1.52
N GLU A 98 4.24 -21.58 -0.70
CA GLU A 98 4.13 -21.77 0.74
C GLU A 98 2.75 -22.34 1.03
N LEU A 99 2.69 -23.45 1.79
CA LEU A 99 1.44 -24.05 2.26
C LEU A 99 0.64 -22.95 2.95
N ALA A 100 -0.34 -22.38 2.25
CA ALA A 100 -1.34 -21.54 2.86
C ALA A 100 -1.88 -22.35 4.03
N LEU A 101 -1.70 -21.84 5.25
CA LEU A 101 -2.32 -22.45 6.42
C LEU A 101 -3.79 -22.63 6.06
N PRO A 102 -4.34 -23.86 6.16
CA PRO A 102 -5.73 -24.09 5.80
C PRO A 102 -6.59 -23.07 6.56
N ALA A 103 -7.63 -22.57 5.89
CA ALA A 103 -8.56 -21.64 6.49
C ALA A 103 -8.90 -22.13 7.91
N LEU A 104 -8.63 -21.30 8.93
CA LEU A 104 -9.01 -21.58 10.31
C LEU A 104 -10.50 -21.94 10.26
N SER A 105 -10.84 -23.17 10.60
CA SER A 105 -12.24 -23.57 10.64
C SER A 105 -12.92 -22.77 11.74
N ASP A 106 -13.99 -22.05 11.42
CA ASP A 106 -14.89 -21.38 12.39
C ASP A 106 -15.57 -22.37 13.35
N ARG A 107 -15.33 -23.67 13.20
CA ARG A 107 -15.70 -24.68 14.19
C ARG A 107 -14.80 -24.54 15.40
N SER A 108 -15.34 -23.95 16.47
CA SER A 108 -14.80 -24.11 17.81
C SER A 108 -14.64 -25.60 18.12
N MET A 109 -13.45 -26.03 18.54
CA MET A 109 -13.17 -27.39 18.97
C MET A 109 -14.04 -27.71 20.19
N THR A 110 -15.13 -28.44 19.98
CA THR A 110 -15.99 -28.93 21.07
C THR A 110 -15.47 -30.27 21.56
N THR A 111 -15.58 -30.52 22.87
CA THR A 111 -15.14 -31.77 23.51
C THR A 111 -15.73 -33.01 22.83
N ALA A 112 -17.01 -32.95 22.44
CA ALA A 112 -17.67 -34.04 21.73
C ALA A 112 -17.05 -34.35 20.34
N LEU A 113 -16.50 -33.35 19.66
CA LEU A 113 -15.85 -33.54 18.36
C LEU A 113 -14.43 -34.12 18.52
N PHE A 114 -13.78 -33.83 19.65
CA PHE A 114 -12.50 -34.41 20.04
C PHE A 114 -12.67 -35.90 20.40
N ASP A 115 -13.67 -36.23 21.23
CA ASP A 115 -13.95 -37.62 21.62
C ASP A 115 -14.28 -38.47 20.38
N ALA A 116 -15.15 -37.98 19.48
CA ALA A 116 -15.50 -38.68 18.23
C ALA A 116 -14.31 -38.88 17.25
N MET A 117 -13.23 -38.11 17.37
CA MET A 117 -12.01 -38.31 16.57
C MET A 117 -11.04 -39.33 17.19
N PHE A 118 -11.13 -39.56 18.51
CA PHE A 118 -10.20 -40.37 19.28
C PHE A 118 -10.87 -41.56 19.99
N GLU A 119 -12.09 -41.93 19.61
CA GLU A 119 -12.71 -43.19 20.01
C GLU A 119 -11.82 -44.37 19.57
N VAL A 120 -11.04 -44.86 20.53
CA VAL A 120 -10.47 -46.21 20.56
C VAL A 120 -11.60 -47.12 21.04
N GLU A 121 -11.78 -48.26 20.35
CA GLU A 121 -12.79 -49.30 20.66
C GLU A 121 -13.02 -49.58 22.16
#